data_AF-A0A401YSM4-F1
#
_entry.id   AF-A0A401YSM4-F1
#
_cell.length_a   1.000
_cell.length_b   1.000
_cell.length_c   1.000
_cell.angle_alpha   90.00
_cell.angle_beta   90.00
_cell.angle_gamma   90.00
#
_symmetry.space_group_name_H-M   'P 1'
#
loop_
_entity.id
_entity.type
_entity.pdbx_description
1 polymer ?
#
loop_
_entity_poly.entity_id
_entity_poly.type
_entity_poly.pdbx_seq_one_letter_code
_entity_poly.pdbx_strand_id
1 'polypeptide(L)'
;MGKDSRLAISLEILQWTPERLAREINRRYGDGTVSLKAPYGWIKGAYPRGRVPGFVATILSESLGRVVEIRHIWPQRFPEAESTGNDNDLRLSPPWSEEHVDRILRPLVEQDDEEQLQAPFLVPGAGLVLLAVDWLTAESRPASARTEGAELDPEMIDMLFGRIARLRRLGDAQNSALVLNWVVHELRWARHLTRNASFDAPTARRLYGAIAELAQLAGWLAADHGKRAQGQQYLLAGLRASGLAGDPNLGAYILSCLSYHLMRGGNGLDALRLIRLADAGADASAPTVLRSLMASHEARAHAQLGDEAACRRLSAKAAALFDASGAETDPPWAVGPKRHLAAGAGRAQLAQRRNKAPYVYPSQKRVSA
;
A
#
# COMPACT_ATOMS: atom_id res chain seq x y z
N MET A 1 11.34 -17.68 -34.54
CA MET A 1 10.52 -17.43 -33.32
C MET A 1 11.38 -17.75 -32.10
N GLY A 2 11.70 -16.74 -31.27
CA GLY A 2 12.56 -16.89 -30.08
C GLY A 2 13.55 -15.74 -29.79
N LYS A 3 13.53 -14.65 -30.57
CA LYS A 3 14.51 -13.54 -30.42
C LYS A 3 14.15 -12.50 -29.34
N ASP A 4 12.97 -12.57 -28.72
CA ASP A 4 12.50 -11.52 -27.79
C ASP A 4 12.51 -11.94 -26.31
N SER A 5 13.18 -13.05 -25.96
CA SER A 5 13.27 -13.47 -24.56
C SER A 5 14.24 -12.58 -23.81
N ARG A 6 13.73 -11.70 -22.93
CA ARG A 6 14.53 -10.79 -22.10
C ARG A 6 15.51 -11.55 -21.17
N LEU A 7 15.19 -12.80 -20.81
CA LEU A 7 16.12 -13.71 -20.14
C LEU A 7 17.31 -14.08 -21.03
N ALA A 8 17.07 -14.41 -22.30
CA ALA A 8 18.13 -14.78 -23.24
C ALA A 8 19.11 -13.62 -23.46
N ILE A 9 18.58 -12.40 -23.63
CA ILE A 9 19.39 -11.19 -23.77
C ILE A 9 20.28 -10.98 -22.53
N SER A 10 19.73 -11.17 -21.33
CA SER A 10 20.49 -11.01 -20.09
C SER A 10 21.62 -12.04 -19.98
N LEU A 11 21.39 -13.27 -20.42
CA LEU A 11 22.41 -14.33 -20.44
C LEU A 11 23.46 -14.10 -21.53
N GLU A 12 23.06 -13.56 -22.68
CA GLU A 12 23.97 -13.20 -23.77
C GLU A 12 24.94 -12.09 -23.34
N ILE A 13 24.45 -11.04 -22.69
CA ILE A 13 25.29 -9.96 -22.12
C ILE A 13 26.31 -10.51 -21.12
N LEU A 14 25.89 -11.46 -20.27
CA LEU A 14 26.76 -12.10 -19.30
C LEU A 14 27.70 -13.15 -19.92
N GLN A 15 27.52 -13.51 -21.19
CA GLN A 15 28.14 -14.65 -21.84
C GLN A 15 27.94 -15.96 -21.06
N TRP A 16 26.74 -16.16 -20.52
CA TRP A 16 26.37 -17.34 -19.74
C TRP A 16 25.55 -18.32 -20.57
N THR A 17 25.84 -19.61 -20.40
CA THR A 17 24.95 -20.66 -20.92
C THR A 17 23.73 -20.82 -19.99
N PRO A 18 22.58 -21.32 -20.50
CA PRO A 18 21.42 -21.60 -19.66
C PRO A 18 21.75 -22.57 -18.50
N GLU A 19 22.64 -23.55 -18.69
CA GLU A 19 23.10 -24.43 -17.61
C GLU A 19 23.91 -23.71 -16.55
N ARG A 20 24.70 -22.70 -16.94
CA ARG A 20 25.47 -21.89 -15.98
C ARG A 20 24.52 -21.16 -15.03
N LEU A 21 23.43 -20.60 -15.54
CA LEU A 21 22.39 -20.01 -14.69
C LEU A 21 21.79 -21.04 -13.73
N ALA A 22 21.46 -22.25 -14.20
CA ALA A 22 20.95 -23.31 -13.32
C ALA A 22 21.94 -23.72 -12.23
N ARG A 23 23.24 -23.82 -12.57
CA ARG A 23 24.30 -24.10 -11.59
C ARG A 23 24.40 -22.99 -10.56
N GLU A 24 24.30 -21.73 -10.97
CA GLU A 24 24.38 -20.60 -10.05
C GLU A 24 23.17 -20.54 -9.10
N ILE A 25 21.98 -20.90 -9.58
CA ILE A 25 20.78 -21.05 -8.74
C ILE A 25 20.98 -22.16 -7.72
N ASN A 26 21.42 -23.34 -8.16
CA ASN A 26 21.62 -24.49 -7.25
C ASN A 26 22.73 -24.23 -6.24
N ARG A 27 23.83 -23.58 -6.66
CA ARG A 27 24.95 -23.21 -5.79
C ARG A 27 24.52 -22.30 -4.63
N ARG A 28 23.59 -21.37 -4.88
CA ARG A 28 23.18 -20.37 -3.88
C ARG A 28 21.96 -20.76 -3.06
N TYR A 29 21.04 -21.51 -3.66
CA TYR A 29 19.72 -21.78 -3.07
C TYR A 29 19.47 -23.26 -2.76
N GLY A 30 20.49 -24.12 -2.97
CA GLY A 30 20.48 -25.54 -2.62
C GLY A 30 20.52 -26.44 -3.85
N ASP A 31 21.25 -27.56 -3.76
CA ASP A 31 21.36 -28.54 -4.83
C ASP A 31 19.99 -29.12 -5.19
N GLY A 32 19.67 -29.15 -6.49
CA GLY A 32 18.40 -29.63 -7.01
C GLY A 32 17.25 -28.61 -6.99
N THR A 33 17.49 -27.35 -6.61
CA THR A 33 16.48 -26.27 -6.69
C THR A 33 15.89 -26.16 -8.10
N VAL A 34 16.72 -26.27 -9.13
CA VAL A 34 16.30 -26.35 -10.53
C VAL A 34 17.09 -27.41 -11.29
N SER A 35 16.43 -28.03 -12.27
CA SER A 35 17.14 -28.89 -13.24
C SER A 35 18.08 -28.05 -14.10
N LEU A 36 19.25 -28.61 -14.45
CA LEU A 36 20.21 -27.98 -15.37
C LEU A 36 19.59 -27.59 -16.72
N LYS A 37 18.53 -28.30 -17.15
CA LYS A 37 17.84 -28.03 -18.40
C LYS A 37 16.66 -27.05 -18.27
N ALA A 38 16.27 -26.68 -17.05
CA ALA A 38 15.10 -25.81 -16.83
C ALA A 38 15.20 -24.44 -17.53
N PRO A 39 16.36 -23.74 -17.53
CA PRO A 39 16.48 -22.44 -18.17
C PRO A 39 16.26 -22.42 -19.69
N TYR A 40 16.47 -23.56 -20.38
CA TYR A 40 16.14 -23.68 -21.81
C TYR A 40 14.65 -23.51 -22.09
N GLY A 41 13.80 -24.03 -21.21
CA GLY A 41 12.36 -23.84 -21.31
C GLY A 41 11.99 -22.38 -21.07
N TRP A 42 12.67 -21.71 -20.14
CA TRP A 42 12.37 -20.33 -19.78
C TRP A 42 12.70 -19.34 -20.88
N ILE A 43 13.81 -19.58 -21.58
CA ILE A 43 14.17 -18.80 -22.77
C ILE A 43 13.10 -18.93 -23.85
N LYS A 44 12.46 -20.09 -23.97
CA LYS A 44 11.37 -20.36 -24.93
C LYS A 44 9.99 -19.87 -24.47
N GLY A 45 9.91 -19.15 -23.36
CA GLY A 45 8.66 -18.56 -22.85
C GLY A 45 8.00 -19.33 -21.71
N ALA A 46 8.57 -20.47 -21.27
CA ALA A 46 8.11 -21.10 -20.03
C ALA A 46 8.53 -20.27 -18.80
N TYR A 47 7.94 -20.58 -17.65
CA TYR A 47 8.13 -19.81 -16.43
C TYR A 47 8.46 -20.71 -15.22
N PRO A 48 9.49 -20.38 -14.41
CA PRO A 48 9.81 -21.14 -13.21
C PRO A 48 8.74 -21.02 -12.12
N ARG A 49 8.47 -22.12 -11.39
CA ARG A 49 7.49 -22.14 -10.29
C ARG A 49 8.13 -21.72 -8.96
N GLY A 50 7.29 -21.33 -8.00
CA GLY A 50 7.71 -21.06 -6.63
C GLY A 50 8.57 -19.79 -6.51
N ARG A 51 9.65 -19.85 -5.72
CA ARG A 51 10.54 -18.70 -5.43
C ARG A 51 11.66 -18.51 -6.46
N VAL A 52 11.86 -19.48 -7.36
CA VAL A 52 12.88 -19.48 -8.41
C VAL A 52 12.92 -18.21 -9.28
N PRO A 53 11.80 -17.57 -9.65
CA PRO A 53 11.82 -16.31 -10.40
C PRO A 53 12.59 -15.19 -9.68
N GLY A 54 12.42 -15.09 -8.35
CA GLY A 54 13.16 -14.13 -7.52
C GLY A 54 14.65 -14.46 -7.49
N PHE A 55 15.01 -15.75 -7.40
CA PHE A 55 16.41 -16.18 -7.44
C PHE A 55 17.10 -15.79 -8.75
N VAL A 56 16.41 -15.97 -9.89
CA VAL A 56 16.93 -15.58 -11.20
C VAL A 56 17.13 -14.06 -11.27
N ALA A 57 16.14 -13.28 -10.84
CA ALA A 57 16.22 -11.82 -10.79
C ALA A 57 17.40 -11.33 -9.92
N THR A 58 17.57 -11.88 -8.72
CA THR A 58 18.70 -11.54 -7.84
C THR A 58 20.05 -11.89 -8.46
N ILE A 59 20.20 -13.11 -8.99
CA ILE A 59 21.46 -13.55 -9.61
C ILE A 59 21.84 -12.67 -10.81
N LEU A 60 20.87 -12.39 -11.69
CA LEU A 60 21.11 -11.52 -12.84
C LEU A 60 21.40 -10.09 -12.40
N SER A 61 20.73 -9.58 -11.36
CA SER A 61 20.96 -8.23 -10.86
C SER A 61 22.39 -8.02 -10.39
N GLU A 62 22.88 -8.96 -9.57
CA GLU A 62 24.24 -8.91 -9.06
C GLU A 62 25.28 -9.12 -10.16
N SER A 63 25.02 -10.05 -11.08
CA SER A 63 25.98 -10.39 -12.14
C SER A 63 26.08 -9.30 -13.21
N LEU A 64 24.99 -8.56 -13.47
CA LEU A 64 24.95 -7.45 -14.43
C LEU A 64 25.28 -6.09 -13.81
N GLY A 65 25.43 -6.01 -12.47
CA GLY A 65 25.69 -4.75 -11.77
C GLY A 65 24.54 -3.73 -11.85
N ARG A 66 23.31 -4.17 -12.16
CA ARG A 66 22.11 -3.34 -12.24
C ARG A 66 20.90 -4.10 -11.75
N VAL A 67 19.89 -3.42 -11.22
CA VAL A 67 18.67 -4.10 -10.75
C VAL A 67 17.91 -4.71 -11.93
N VAL A 68 17.73 -6.02 -11.91
CA VAL A 68 16.94 -6.80 -12.86
C VAL A 68 15.73 -7.39 -12.14
N GLU A 69 14.57 -6.80 -12.39
CA GLU A 69 13.33 -7.25 -11.78
C GLU A 69 12.71 -8.46 -12.50
N ILE A 70 11.95 -9.28 -11.76
CA ILE A 70 11.28 -10.48 -12.30
C ILE A 70 10.42 -10.14 -13.53
N ARG A 71 9.76 -8.97 -13.51
CA ARG A 71 8.93 -8.47 -14.62
C ARG A 71 9.70 -8.18 -15.89
N HIS A 72 10.96 -7.77 -15.78
CA HIS A 72 11.80 -7.56 -16.94
C HIS A 72 12.23 -8.87 -17.58
N ILE A 73 12.15 -10.00 -16.86
CA ILE A 73 12.53 -11.31 -17.39
C ILE A 73 11.30 -11.99 -18.03
N TRP A 74 10.14 -11.91 -17.38
CA TRP A 74 8.88 -12.52 -17.83
C TRP A 74 7.72 -11.51 -17.86
N PRO A 75 7.73 -10.55 -18.81
CA PRO A 75 6.72 -9.49 -18.87
C PRO A 75 5.30 -10.01 -19.12
N GLN A 76 5.12 -11.14 -19.82
CA GLN A 76 3.79 -11.71 -20.05
C GLN A 76 3.14 -12.29 -18.78
N ARG A 77 3.94 -12.66 -17.77
CA ARG A 77 3.45 -13.21 -16.50
C ARG A 77 3.39 -12.16 -15.38
N PHE A 78 4.21 -11.13 -15.51
CA PHE A 78 4.27 -9.95 -14.65
C PHE A 78 4.24 -8.73 -15.56
N PRO A 79 3.07 -8.39 -16.13
CA PRO A 79 2.96 -7.21 -16.97
C PRO A 79 3.44 -5.99 -16.18
N GLU A 80 4.07 -5.06 -16.90
CA GLU A 80 4.12 -3.68 -16.42
C GLU A 80 2.69 -3.32 -16.00
N ALA A 81 2.49 -2.94 -14.74
CA ALA A 81 1.48 -1.92 -14.53
C ALA A 81 1.95 -0.79 -15.45
N GLU A 82 1.20 -0.52 -16.52
CA GLU A 82 1.52 0.54 -17.47
C GLU A 82 2.09 1.70 -16.67
N SER A 83 3.34 2.07 -16.99
CA SER A 83 3.95 3.28 -16.45
C SER A 83 3.23 4.47 -17.08
N THR A 84 1.97 4.67 -16.71
CA THR A 84 1.21 5.92 -16.86
C THR A 84 1.48 6.86 -15.68
N GLY A 85 2.42 6.51 -14.80
CA GLY A 85 3.06 7.49 -13.94
C GLY A 85 4.00 8.33 -14.79
N ASN A 86 3.50 9.44 -15.32
CA ASN A 86 4.36 10.58 -15.62
C ASN A 86 5.29 10.75 -14.41
N ASP A 87 6.60 10.71 -14.63
CA ASP A 87 7.65 11.12 -13.66
C ASP A 87 7.50 12.59 -13.21
N ASN A 88 6.38 13.22 -13.55
CA ASN A 88 6.01 14.60 -13.36
C ASN A 88 4.48 14.79 -13.30
N ASP A 89 3.71 13.83 -12.74
CA ASP A 89 2.34 14.18 -12.39
C ASP A 89 2.37 15.22 -11.26
N LEU A 90 2.26 16.49 -11.65
CA LEU A 90 2.21 17.66 -10.77
C LEU A 90 1.16 17.50 -9.65
N ARG A 91 0.20 16.58 -9.76
CA ARG A 91 -0.72 16.21 -8.66
C ARG A 91 0.01 15.67 -7.42
N LEU A 92 1.07 14.92 -7.64
CA LEU A 92 1.78 14.17 -6.61
C LEU A 92 3.10 14.81 -6.22
N SER A 93 3.63 15.75 -6.99
CA SER A 93 4.83 16.53 -6.63
C SER A 93 4.56 17.56 -5.53
N PRO A 94 5.57 17.94 -4.72
CA PRO A 94 5.51 19.15 -3.91
C PRO A 94 5.25 20.41 -4.77
N PRO A 95 4.65 21.48 -4.21
CA PRO A 95 4.30 21.67 -2.81
C PRO A 95 3.05 20.92 -2.36
N TRP A 96 2.90 20.75 -1.06
CA TRP A 96 1.71 20.18 -0.43
C TRP A 96 0.72 21.32 -0.16
N SER A 97 -0.30 21.48 -1.02
CA SER A 97 -1.27 22.57 -0.93
C SER A 97 -2.72 22.09 -1.10
N GLU A 98 -3.65 22.96 -0.74
CA GLU A 98 -5.10 22.81 -0.91
C GLU A 98 -5.48 22.45 -2.35
N GLU A 99 -4.81 23.07 -3.33
CA GLU A 99 -5.01 22.80 -4.76
C GLU A 99 -4.64 21.36 -5.15
N HIS A 100 -3.56 20.81 -4.58
CA HIS A 100 -3.14 19.45 -4.88
C HIS A 100 -4.12 18.41 -4.34
N VAL A 101 -4.71 18.66 -3.16
CA VAL A 101 -5.79 17.81 -2.63
C VAL A 101 -6.99 17.84 -3.57
N ASP A 102 -7.42 19.03 -4.02
CA ASP A 102 -8.53 19.16 -4.97
C ASP A 102 -8.25 18.45 -6.29
N ARG A 103 -7.03 18.60 -6.83
CA ARG A 103 -6.62 18.01 -8.11
C ARG A 103 -6.67 16.47 -8.11
N ILE A 104 -6.41 15.83 -6.97
CA ILE A 104 -6.52 14.38 -6.81
C ILE A 104 -7.98 13.98 -6.53
N LEU A 105 -8.69 14.70 -5.67
CA LEU A 105 -10.05 14.33 -5.24
C LEU A 105 -11.12 14.54 -6.32
N ARG A 106 -11.02 15.64 -7.08
CA ARG A 106 -12.01 16.02 -8.10
C ARG A 106 -12.42 14.85 -9.00
N PRO A 107 -11.50 14.16 -9.70
CA PRO A 107 -11.87 13.03 -10.58
C PRO A 107 -12.36 11.79 -9.85
N LEU A 108 -12.19 11.71 -8.53
CA LEU A 108 -12.66 10.58 -7.74
C LEU A 108 -14.10 10.76 -7.25
N VAL A 109 -14.53 12.02 -7.05
CA VAL A 109 -15.83 12.34 -6.45
C VAL A 109 -16.85 12.94 -7.42
N GLU A 110 -16.42 13.61 -8.49
CA GLU A 110 -17.31 14.08 -9.57
C GLU A 110 -17.41 12.95 -10.61
N GLN A 111 -18.61 12.39 -10.82
CA GLN A 111 -18.85 11.32 -11.79
C GLN A 111 -19.63 11.79 -13.03
N ASP A 112 -20.08 13.05 -13.05
CA ASP A 112 -21.00 13.55 -14.09
C ASP A 112 -20.29 14.14 -15.33
N ASP A 113 -18.98 14.42 -15.23
CA ASP A 113 -18.15 14.93 -16.34
C ASP A 113 -17.25 13.82 -16.91
N GLU A 114 -17.85 12.78 -17.52
CA GLU A 114 -17.12 11.63 -18.07
C GLU A 114 -16.14 12.00 -19.21
N GLU A 115 -16.29 13.15 -19.86
CA GLU A 115 -15.51 13.50 -21.05
C GLU A 115 -14.04 13.92 -20.78
N GLN A 116 -13.65 14.25 -19.54
CA GLN A 116 -12.33 14.83 -19.25
C GLN A 116 -11.62 14.35 -17.96
N LEU A 117 -12.21 13.46 -17.17
CA LEU A 117 -11.58 13.00 -15.93
C LEU A 117 -10.60 11.87 -16.19
N GLN A 118 -9.31 12.12 -15.91
CA GLN A 118 -8.27 11.10 -16.01
C GLN A 118 -8.59 9.91 -15.09
N ALA A 119 -8.55 8.70 -15.67
CA ALA A 119 -8.79 7.47 -14.93
C ALA A 119 -7.83 7.32 -13.74
N PRO A 120 -8.26 6.74 -12.61
CA PRO A 120 -7.37 6.47 -11.49
C PRO A 120 -6.22 5.55 -11.91
N PHE A 121 -4.99 5.94 -11.59
CA PHE A 121 -3.78 5.17 -11.87
C PHE A 121 -3.15 4.62 -10.58
N LEU A 122 -2.27 3.64 -10.72
CA LEU A 122 -1.47 3.11 -9.62
C LEU A 122 -0.07 3.69 -9.64
N VAL A 123 0.30 4.38 -8.56
CA VAL A 123 1.66 4.75 -8.21
C VAL A 123 2.44 3.49 -7.80
N PRO A 124 3.61 3.21 -8.41
CA PRO A 124 4.48 2.12 -8.00
C PRO A 124 4.97 2.24 -6.55
N GLY A 125 5.41 1.12 -5.95
CA GLY A 125 5.88 1.09 -4.56
C GLY A 125 6.99 2.10 -4.25
N ALA A 126 8.00 2.19 -5.11
CA ALA A 126 9.07 3.18 -5.00
C ALA A 126 8.55 4.63 -5.02
N GLY A 127 7.55 4.93 -5.86
CA GLY A 127 6.91 6.25 -5.90
C GLY A 127 6.16 6.57 -4.62
N LEU A 128 5.45 5.59 -4.04
CA LEU A 128 4.81 5.77 -2.72
C LEU A 128 5.82 6.01 -1.59
N VAL A 129 6.98 5.36 -1.64
CA VAL A 129 8.07 5.59 -0.67
C VAL A 129 8.60 7.01 -0.81
N LEU A 130 8.82 7.50 -2.03
CA LEU A 130 9.25 8.88 -2.28
C LEU A 130 8.22 9.88 -1.73
N LEU A 131 6.93 9.68 -2.00
CA LEU A 131 5.85 10.53 -1.47
C LEU A 131 5.78 10.53 0.06
N ALA A 132 6.13 9.42 0.71
CA ALA A 132 6.20 9.35 2.16
C ALA A 132 7.44 10.06 2.74
N VAL A 133 8.56 10.06 2.02
CA VAL A 133 9.73 10.88 2.36
C VAL A 133 9.40 12.36 2.18
N ASP A 134 8.74 12.73 1.08
CA ASP A 134 8.29 14.10 0.84
C ASP A 134 7.33 14.56 1.95
N TRP A 135 6.36 13.72 2.35
CA TRP A 135 5.48 14.01 3.49
C TRP A 135 6.24 14.27 4.79
N LEU A 136 7.24 13.42 5.09
CA LEU A 136 8.01 13.49 6.33
C LEU A 136 8.92 14.73 6.39
N THR A 137 9.41 15.17 5.24
CA THR A 137 10.38 16.27 5.12
C THR A 137 9.74 17.59 4.70
N ALA A 138 8.49 17.58 4.23
CA ALA A 138 7.78 18.78 3.84
C ALA A 138 7.62 19.71 5.04
N GLU A 139 7.94 20.99 4.84
CA GLU A 139 7.52 22.02 5.78
C GLU A 139 5.99 22.00 5.89
N SER A 140 5.48 21.70 7.08
CA SER A 140 4.04 21.65 7.34
C SER A 140 3.44 23.02 7.07
N ARG A 141 2.64 23.11 6.01
CA ARG A 141 1.81 24.29 5.70
C ARG A 141 0.36 23.95 6.02
N PRO A 142 -0.12 24.25 7.24
CA PRO A 142 -1.51 24.01 7.59
C PRO A 142 -2.45 24.80 6.67
N ALA A 143 -3.68 24.31 6.53
CA ALA A 143 -4.71 24.95 5.75
C ALA A 143 -4.96 26.40 6.18
N SER A 144 -5.18 27.27 5.20
CA SER A 144 -5.36 28.70 5.41
C SER A 144 -6.83 29.07 5.54
N ALA A 145 -7.09 30.23 6.15
CA ALA A 145 -8.44 30.78 6.21
C ALA A 145 -8.93 31.18 4.81
N ARG A 146 -10.24 31.16 4.63
CA ARG A 146 -10.92 31.61 3.42
C ARG A 146 -12.02 32.60 3.78
N THR A 147 -12.06 33.75 3.12
CA THR A 147 -13.02 34.83 3.40
C THR A 147 -14.19 34.89 2.42
N GLU A 148 -14.18 34.06 1.39
CA GLU A 148 -15.20 34.04 0.33
C GLU A 148 -16.23 32.92 0.54
N GLY A 149 -17.51 33.24 0.37
CA GLY A 149 -18.61 32.27 0.48
C GLY A 149 -19.38 32.37 1.80
N ALA A 150 -20.39 31.52 1.96
CA ALA A 150 -21.17 31.45 3.20
C ALA A 150 -20.30 30.93 4.35
N GLU A 151 -20.45 31.52 5.54
CA GLU A 151 -19.68 31.15 6.73
C GLU A 151 -19.98 29.71 7.14
N LEU A 152 -18.90 28.93 7.31
CA LEU A 152 -18.97 27.55 7.77
C LEU A 152 -18.99 27.51 9.29
N ASP A 153 -20.18 27.31 9.85
CA ASP A 153 -20.38 27.05 11.28
C ASP A 153 -19.54 25.84 11.76
N PRO A 154 -18.73 26.00 12.82
CA PRO A 154 -18.03 24.88 13.48
C PRO A 154 -18.91 23.67 13.82
N GLU A 155 -20.20 23.86 14.12
CA GLU A 155 -21.14 22.77 14.40
C GLU A 155 -21.36 21.86 13.18
N MET A 156 -21.28 22.42 11.96
CA MET A 156 -21.34 21.61 10.74
C MET A 156 -20.13 20.69 10.60
N ILE A 157 -18.96 21.12 11.08
CA ILE A 157 -17.76 20.28 11.13
C ILE A 157 -17.90 19.18 12.19
N ASP A 158 -18.47 19.49 13.36
CA ASP A 158 -18.78 18.48 14.38
C ASP A 158 -19.76 17.41 13.85
N MET A 159 -20.80 17.85 13.14
CA MET A 159 -21.74 16.95 12.46
C MET A 159 -21.02 16.06 11.44
N LEU A 160 -20.09 16.62 10.64
CA LEU A 160 -19.31 15.86 9.67
C LEU A 160 -18.48 14.76 10.35
N PHE A 161 -17.76 15.07 11.43
CA PHE A 161 -17.02 14.06 12.20
C PHE A 161 -17.95 13.00 12.83
N GLY A 162 -19.12 13.40 13.32
CA GLY A 162 -20.15 12.47 13.81
C GLY A 162 -20.63 11.49 12.73
N ARG A 163 -20.80 11.96 11.49
CA ARG A 163 -21.14 11.12 10.33
C ARG A 163 -19.99 10.19 9.95
N ILE A 164 -18.75 10.68 9.91
CA ILE A 164 -17.56 9.86 9.63
C ILE A 164 -17.46 8.69 10.62
N ALA A 165 -17.62 8.96 11.92
CA ALA A 165 -17.58 7.92 12.95
C ALA A 165 -18.67 6.85 12.75
N ARG A 166 -19.88 7.25 12.30
CA ARG A 166 -20.96 6.32 11.98
C ARG A 166 -20.65 5.49 10.73
N LEU A 167 -20.10 6.11 9.68
CA LEU A 167 -19.71 5.43 8.45
C LEU A 167 -18.59 4.41 8.70
N ARG A 168 -17.61 4.73 9.55
CA ARG A 168 -16.56 3.78 9.97
C ARG A 168 -17.16 2.53 10.62
N ARG A 169 -18.10 2.69 11.56
CA ARG A 169 -18.80 1.56 12.21
C ARG A 169 -19.61 0.72 11.21
N LEU A 170 -20.21 1.34 10.20
CA LEU A 170 -20.94 0.63 9.14
C LEU A 170 -20.00 -0.07 8.14
N GLY A 171 -18.81 0.48 7.88
CA GLY A 171 -17.79 -0.11 7.01
C GLY A 171 -17.30 -1.48 7.48
N ASP A 172 -17.43 -1.77 8.77
CA ASP A 172 -17.13 -3.08 9.36
C ASP A 172 -18.20 -4.15 9.05
N ALA A 173 -19.36 -3.76 8.53
CA ALA A 173 -20.48 -4.65 8.19
C ALA A 173 -20.37 -5.25 6.77
N GLN A 174 -21.23 -6.23 6.46
CA GLN A 174 -21.20 -7.02 5.21
C GLN A 174 -21.50 -6.21 3.92
N ASN A 175 -21.97 -4.96 4.00
CA ASN A 175 -22.42 -4.12 2.87
C ASN A 175 -21.46 -2.95 2.54
N SER A 176 -20.16 -3.21 2.51
CA SER A 176 -19.13 -2.17 2.33
C SER A 176 -19.22 -1.36 1.02
N ALA A 177 -19.94 -1.85 -0.01
CA ALA A 177 -20.09 -1.14 -1.28
C ALA A 177 -21.05 0.06 -1.17
N LEU A 178 -22.16 -0.11 -0.44
CA LEU A 178 -23.10 0.99 -0.16
C LEU A 178 -22.45 2.04 0.74
N VAL A 179 -21.64 1.59 1.70
CA VAL A 179 -20.87 2.50 2.57
C VAL A 179 -19.90 3.34 1.76
N LEU A 180 -19.22 2.77 0.76
CA LEU A 180 -18.33 3.53 -0.12
C LEU A 180 -19.07 4.68 -0.82
N ASN A 181 -20.28 4.45 -1.33
CA ASN A 181 -21.07 5.51 -1.98
C ASN A 181 -21.41 6.66 -1.01
N TRP A 182 -21.77 6.34 0.24
CA TRP A 182 -22.00 7.37 1.26
C TRP A 182 -20.73 8.12 1.64
N VAL A 183 -19.60 7.43 1.78
CA VAL A 183 -18.32 8.07 2.07
C VAL A 183 -17.90 9.01 0.92
N VAL A 184 -18.07 8.59 -0.33
CA VAL A 184 -17.79 9.44 -1.50
C VAL A 184 -18.71 10.65 -1.56
N HIS A 185 -19.98 10.50 -1.15
CA HIS A 185 -20.91 11.62 -1.05
C HIS A 185 -20.46 12.65 0.01
N GLU A 186 -20.11 12.20 1.22
CA GLU A 186 -19.59 13.09 2.28
C GLU A 186 -18.27 13.75 1.86
N LEU A 187 -17.40 13.03 1.14
CA LEU A 187 -16.14 13.56 0.62
C LEU A 187 -16.37 14.62 -0.48
N ARG A 188 -17.37 14.42 -1.34
CA ARG A 188 -17.83 15.42 -2.32
C ARG A 188 -18.32 16.68 -1.63
N TRP A 189 -19.10 16.53 -0.56
CA TRP A 189 -19.61 17.66 0.21
C TRP A 189 -18.49 18.41 0.92
N ALA A 190 -17.59 17.71 1.63
CA ALA A 190 -16.43 18.33 2.28
C ALA A 190 -15.55 19.12 1.27
N ARG A 191 -15.32 18.56 0.08
CA ARG A 191 -14.64 19.26 -1.02
C ARG A 191 -15.43 20.48 -1.53
N HIS A 192 -16.76 20.38 -1.60
CA HIS A 192 -17.59 21.54 -1.97
C HIS A 192 -17.40 22.68 -0.96
N LEU A 193 -17.33 22.38 0.34
CA LEU A 193 -17.11 23.38 1.38
C LEU A 193 -15.74 24.08 1.24
N THR A 194 -14.66 23.34 0.98
CA THR A 194 -13.32 23.96 0.79
C THR A 194 -13.31 24.94 -0.39
N ARG A 195 -14.21 24.76 -1.37
CA ARG A 195 -14.30 25.58 -2.57
C ARG A 195 -15.30 26.74 -2.50
N ASN A 196 -16.28 26.70 -1.61
CA ASN A 196 -17.44 27.61 -1.67
C ASN A 196 -17.85 28.22 -0.32
N ALA A 197 -17.25 27.81 0.79
CA ALA A 197 -17.53 28.36 2.12
C ALA A 197 -16.38 29.25 2.61
N SER A 198 -16.70 30.20 3.48
CA SER A 198 -15.71 30.96 4.25
C SER A 198 -15.50 30.31 5.62
N PHE A 199 -14.25 30.32 6.10
CA PHE A 199 -13.84 29.70 7.35
C PHE A 199 -12.50 30.26 7.83
N ASP A 200 -12.28 30.22 9.14
CA ASP A 200 -10.98 30.56 9.73
C ASP A 200 -9.96 29.41 9.60
N ALA A 201 -8.68 29.69 9.92
CA ALA A 201 -7.62 28.69 9.79
C ALA A 201 -7.82 27.45 10.72
N PRO A 202 -8.29 27.58 11.97
CA PRO A 202 -8.69 26.43 12.78
C PRO A 202 -9.75 25.55 12.11
N THR A 203 -10.82 26.14 11.57
CA THR A 203 -11.89 25.41 10.89
C THR A 203 -11.38 24.77 9.61
N ALA A 204 -10.50 25.45 8.86
CA ALA A 204 -9.83 24.89 7.70
C ALA A 204 -9.07 23.60 8.03
N ARG A 205 -8.25 23.61 9.10
CA ARG A 205 -7.52 22.41 9.55
C ARG A 205 -8.45 21.27 9.91
N ARG A 206 -9.56 21.55 10.60
CA ARG A 206 -10.56 20.53 10.95
C ARG A 206 -11.26 19.97 9.72
N LEU A 207 -11.60 20.81 8.73
CA LEU A 207 -12.21 20.39 7.47
C LEU A 207 -11.25 19.49 6.67
N TYR A 208 -9.96 19.84 6.58
CA TYR A 208 -8.96 18.97 5.95
C TYR A 208 -8.71 17.67 6.73
N GLY A 209 -8.84 17.69 8.06
CA GLY A 209 -8.84 16.48 8.89
C GLY A 209 -10.01 15.55 8.53
N ALA A 210 -11.22 16.10 8.37
CA ALA A 210 -12.38 15.34 7.93
C ALA A 210 -12.20 14.77 6.50
N ILE A 211 -11.63 15.55 5.58
CA ILE A 211 -11.27 15.08 4.22
C ILE A 211 -10.26 13.93 4.30
N ALA A 212 -9.22 14.05 5.14
CA ALA A 212 -8.20 13.01 5.30
C ALA A 212 -8.82 11.70 5.84
N GLU A 213 -9.71 11.79 6.83
CA GLU A 213 -10.43 10.64 7.35
C GLU A 213 -11.36 9.97 6.33
N LEU A 214 -12.17 10.77 5.61
CA LEU A 214 -13.08 10.29 4.58
C LEU A 214 -12.32 9.64 3.43
N ALA A 215 -11.25 10.27 2.96
CA ALA A 215 -10.40 9.75 1.90
C ALA A 215 -9.69 8.46 2.36
N GLN A 216 -9.23 8.39 3.61
CA GLN A 216 -8.70 7.15 4.17
C GLN A 216 -9.73 6.00 4.14
N LEU A 217 -10.96 6.28 4.59
CA LEU A 217 -12.03 5.30 4.62
C LEU A 217 -12.45 4.87 3.20
N ALA A 218 -12.60 5.83 2.28
CA ALA A 218 -12.88 5.56 0.87
C ALA A 218 -11.78 4.71 0.23
N GLY A 219 -10.51 5.02 0.54
CA GLY A 219 -9.35 4.30 0.07
C GLY A 219 -9.37 2.82 0.45
N TRP A 220 -9.72 2.54 1.71
CA TRP A 220 -9.85 1.19 2.23
C TRP A 220 -11.03 0.43 1.60
N LEU A 221 -12.22 1.04 1.60
CA LEU A 221 -13.44 0.42 1.06
C LEU A 221 -13.30 0.15 -0.45
N ALA A 222 -12.75 1.08 -1.22
CA ALA A 222 -12.51 0.90 -2.65
C ALA A 222 -11.55 -0.28 -2.92
N ALA A 223 -10.47 -0.41 -2.15
CA ALA A 223 -9.52 -1.50 -2.30
C ALA A 223 -10.13 -2.88 -1.94
N ASP A 224 -11.01 -2.94 -0.94
CA ASP A 224 -11.74 -4.15 -0.58
C ASP A 224 -12.75 -4.58 -1.67
N HIS A 225 -13.22 -3.65 -2.50
CA HIS A 225 -14.03 -3.91 -3.70
C HIS A 225 -13.21 -4.09 -4.98
N GLY A 226 -11.90 -4.30 -4.87
CA GLY A 226 -11.02 -4.53 -6.03
C GLY A 226 -10.65 -3.28 -6.83
N LYS A 227 -11.16 -2.09 -6.48
CA LYS A 227 -10.83 -0.80 -7.10
C LYS A 227 -9.51 -0.24 -6.56
N ARG A 228 -8.41 -0.99 -6.77
CA ARG A 228 -7.10 -0.70 -6.16
C ARG A 228 -6.52 0.67 -6.52
N ALA A 229 -6.58 1.05 -7.80
CA ALA A 229 -6.09 2.34 -8.27
C ALA A 229 -6.85 3.49 -7.61
N GLN A 230 -8.19 3.44 -7.65
CA GLN A 230 -9.04 4.42 -6.98
C GLN A 230 -8.77 4.48 -5.47
N GLY A 231 -8.63 3.32 -4.82
CA GLY A 231 -8.32 3.25 -3.40
C GLY A 231 -6.98 3.90 -3.03
N GLN A 232 -5.95 3.71 -3.85
CA GLN A 232 -4.65 4.34 -3.66
C GLN A 232 -4.72 5.86 -3.85
N GLN A 233 -5.45 6.34 -4.86
CA GLN A 233 -5.61 7.77 -5.11
C GLN A 233 -6.37 8.47 -3.96
N TYR A 234 -7.40 7.83 -3.39
CA TYR A 234 -8.03 8.34 -2.16
C TYR A 234 -7.04 8.42 -1.00
N LEU A 235 -6.21 7.40 -0.78
CA LEU A 235 -5.20 7.43 0.28
C LEU A 235 -4.16 8.54 0.05
N LEU A 236 -3.74 8.79 -1.19
CA LEU A 236 -2.81 9.87 -1.52
C LEU A 236 -3.42 11.27 -1.30
N ALA A 237 -4.69 11.45 -1.65
CA ALA A 237 -5.43 12.67 -1.30
C ALA A 237 -5.52 12.85 0.23
N GLY A 238 -5.83 11.77 0.95
CA GLY A 238 -5.91 11.81 2.41
C GLY A 238 -4.57 12.12 3.07
N LEU A 239 -3.47 11.57 2.55
CA LEU A 239 -2.12 11.85 3.06
C LEU A 239 -1.82 13.35 2.95
N ARG A 240 -2.11 13.96 1.80
CA ARG A 240 -1.96 15.41 1.60
C ARG A 240 -2.86 16.23 2.52
N ALA A 241 -4.13 15.83 2.64
CA ALA A 241 -5.07 16.49 3.54
C ALA A 241 -4.64 16.39 5.02
N SER A 242 -3.98 15.30 5.44
CA SER A 242 -3.44 15.18 6.81
C SER A 242 -2.35 16.21 7.12
N GLY A 243 -1.51 16.54 6.12
CA GLY A 243 -0.52 17.61 6.24
C GLY A 243 -1.16 18.99 6.37
N LEU A 244 -2.23 19.26 5.61
CA LEU A 244 -3.01 20.50 5.73
C LEU A 244 -3.77 20.59 7.06
N ALA A 245 -4.22 19.46 7.61
CA ALA A 245 -4.83 19.37 8.93
C ALA A 245 -3.81 19.61 10.07
N GLY A 246 -2.52 19.37 9.80
CA GLY A 246 -1.48 19.36 10.83
C GLY A 246 -1.57 18.13 11.76
N ASP A 247 -2.09 17.01 11.25
CA ASP A 247 -2.23 15.76 12.02
C ASP A 247 -1.24 14.69 11.50
N PRO A 248 -0.03 14.62 12.08
CA PRO A 248 0.99 13.66 11.67
C PRO A 248 0.58 12.21 11.95
N ASN A 249 -0.24 11.96 12.98
CA ASN A 249 -0.69 10.62 13.34
C ASN A 249 -1.72 10.09 12.34
N LEU A 250 -2.61 10.94 11.84
CA LEU A 250 -3.51 10.59 10.73
C LEU A 250 -2.71 10.32 9.45
N GLY A 251 -1.67 11.11 9.17
CA GLY A 251 -0.75 10.84 8.05
C GLY A 251 -0.04 9.49 8.17
N ALA A 252 0.50 9.18 9.35
CA ALA A 252 1.09 7.87 9.65
C ALA A 252 0.08 6.73 9.50
N TYR A 253 -1.17 6.91 9.93
CA TYR A 253 -2.23 5.93 9.72
C TYR A 253 -2.49 5.67 8.23
N ILE A 254 -2.53 6.72 7.41
CA ILE A 254 -2.74 6.60 5.97
C ILE A 254 -1.56 5.91 5.28
N LEU A 255 -0.32 6.25 5.65
CA LEU A 255 0.87 5.54 5.19
C LEU A 255 0.86 4.05 5.59
N SER A 256 0.37 3.73 6.79
CA SER A 256 0.20 2.34 7.22
C SER A 256 -0.80 1.57 6.33
N CYS A 257 -1.84 2.24 5.84
CA CYS A 257 -2.81 1.66 4.90
C CYS A 257 -2.18 1.41 3.53
N LEU A 258 -1.41 2.37 3.01
CA LEU A 258 -0.66 2.22 1.76
C LEU A 258 0.36 1.07 1.85
N SER A 259 1.06 0.94 2.99
CA SER A 259 2.00 -0.15 3.24
C SER A 259 1.29 -1.51 3.18
N TYR A 260 0.13 -1.62 3.84
CA TYR A 260 -0.67 -2.83 3.82
C TYR A 260 -1.15 -3.20 2.40
N HIS A 261 -1.56 -2.20 1.60
CA HIS A 261 -1.94 -2.42 0.20
C HIS A 261 -0.76 -2.92 -0.66
N LEU A 262 0.44 -2.33 -0.50
CA LEU A 262 1.65 -2.80 -1.19
C LEU A 262 2.02 -4.23 -0.82
N MET A 263 1.96 -4.56 0.47
CA MET A 263 2.21 -5.90 0.97
C MET A 263 1.23 -6.92 0.35
N ARG A 264 -0.07 -6.61 0.30
CA ARG A 264 -1.09 -7.45 -0.38
C ARG A 264 -0.79 -7.64 -1.87
N GLY A 265 -0.11 -6.68 -2.50
CA GLY A 265 0.31 -6.71 -3.90
C GLY A 265 1.62 -7.46 -4.18
N GLY A 266 2.33 -7.96 -3.16
CA GLY A 266 3.61 -8.65 -3.35
C GLY A 266 4.86 -7.79 -3.08
N ASN A 267 4.69 -6.48 -2.85
CA ASN A 267 5.79 -5.52 -2.75
C ASN A 267 6.28 -5.36 -1.30
N GLY A 268 6.76 -6.45 -0.71
CA GLY A 268 7.12 -6.51 0.71
C GLY A 268 8.23 -5.55 1.14
N LEU A 269 9.21 -5.29 0.27
CA LEU A 269 10.33 -4.38 0.56
C LEU A 269 9.85 -2.92 0.67
N ASP A 270 9.08 -2.45 -0.31
CA ASP A 270 8.53 -1.10 -0.30
C ASP A 270 7.48 -0.92 0.80
N ALA A 271 6.68 -1.97 1.08
CA ALA A 271 5.78 -1.96 2.23
C ALA A 271 6.52 -1.78 3.56
N LEU A 272 7.67 -2.45 3.75
CA LEU A 272 8.51 -2.31 4.94
C LEU A 272 9.12 -0.90 5.05
N ARG A 273 9.57 -0.33 3.93
CA ARG A 273 10.06 1.07 3.92
C ARG A 273 8.95 2.04 4.31
N LEU A 274 7.77 1.86 3.73
CA LEU A 274 6.64 2.76 3.92
C LEU A 274 6.10 2.73 5.36
N ILE A 275 6.04 1.55 6.00
CA ILE A 275 5.59 1.46 7.39
C ILE A 275 6.60 2.04 8.37
N ARG A 276 7.90 1.97 8.06
CA ARG A 276 8.94 2.62 8.87
C ARG A 276 8.92 4.14 8.73
N LEU A 277 8.61 4.66 7.55
CA LEU A 277 8.36 6.08 7.34
C LEU A 277 7.11 6.55 8.11
N ALA A 278 6.06 5.73 8.15
CA ALA A 278 4.88 6.01 8.97
C ALA A 278 5.24 6.09 10.47
N ASP A 279 6.00 5.13 10.99
CA ASP A 279 6.43 5.13 12.40
C ASP A 279 7.36 6.31 12.72
N ALA A 280 8.23 6.70 11.77
CA ALA A 280 9.12 7.85 11.93
C ALA A 280 8.41 9.21 11.88
N GLY A 281 7.29 9.31 11.17
CA GLY A 281 6.50 10.55 11.07
C GLY A 281 5.33 10.64 12.06
N ALA A 282 4.99 9.56 12.75
CA ALA A 282 4.06 9.61 13.88
C ALA A 282 4.69 10.39 15.04
N ASP A 283 3.90 11.18 15.76
CA ASP A 283 4.41 11.94 16.89
C ASP A 283 4.31 11.15 18.22
N ALA A 284 4.80 11.74 19.31
CA ALA A 284 4.80 11.11 20.63
C ALA A 284 3.39 10.85 21.20
N SER A 285 2.37 11.53 20.68
CA SER A 285 0.95 11.38 21.07
C SER A 285 0.21 10.32 20.25
N ALA A 286 0.90 9.62 19.34
CA ALA A 286 0.32 8.56 18.53
C ALA A 286 -0.50 7.56 19.38
N PRO A 287 -1.79 7.36 19.08
CA PRO A 287 -2.65 6.45 19.82
C PRO A 287 -2.07 5.04 19.90
N THR A 288 -2.23 4.37 21.04
CA THR A 288 -1.69 3.02 21.26
C THR A 288 -2.19 2.04 20.20
N VAL A 289 -3.45 2.15 19.77
CA VAL A 289 -4.02 1.33 18.70
C VAL A 289 -3.34 1.58 17.33
N LEU A 290 -2.93 2.81 17.02
CA LEU A 290 -2.17 3.12 15.81
C LEU A 290 -0.79 2.46 15.86
N ARG A 291 -0.09 2.55 16.99
CA ARG A 291 1.21 1.90 17.19
C ARG A 291 1.10 0.38 17.09
N SER A 292 0.02 -0.20 17.61
CA SER A 292 -0.30 -1.64 17.45
C SER A 292 -0.48 -2.01 15.97
N LEU A 293 -1.29 -1.24 15.24
CA LEU A 293 -1.53 -1.45 13.82
C LEU A 293 -0.23 -1.39 13.00
N MET A 294 0.61 -0.38 13.24
CA MET A 294 1.87 -0.23 12.52
C MET A 294 2.82 -1.39 12.80
N ALA A 295 2.95 -1.83 14.06
CA ALA A 295 3.73 -3.01 14.42
C ALA A 295 3.20 -4.29 13.74
N SER A 296 1.87 -4.43 13.61
CA SER A 296 1.24 -5.54 12.90
C SER A 296 1.56 -5.52 11.40
N HIS A 297 1.50 -4.36 10.75
CA HIS A 297 1.87 -4.22 9.35
C HIS A 297 3.37 -4.49 9.12
N GLU A 298 4.25 -3.98 9.97
CA GLU A 298 5.70 -4.24 9.90
C GLU A 298 6.02 -5.72 10.06
N ALA A 299 5.38 -6.41 11.02
CA ALA A 299 5.53 -7.85 11.21
C ALA A 299 5.21 -8.65 9.94
N ARG A 300 4.15 -8.25 9.24
CA ARG A 300 3.68 -8.93 8.02
C ARG A 300 4.57 -8.62 6.81
N ALA A 301 5.13 -7.42 6.73
CA ALA A 301 6.16 -7.10 5.74
C ALA A 301 7.41 -7.98 5.94
N HIS A 302 7.89 -8.13 7.19
CA HIS A 302 8.97 -9.08 7.52
C HIS A 302 8.62 -10.53 7.18
N ALA A 303 7.38 -10.97 7.43
CA ALA A 303 6.93 -12.31 7.06
C ALA A 303 6.99 -12.56 5.54
N GLN A 304 6.63 -11.56 4.73
CA GLN A 304 6.72 -11.64 3.27
C GLN A 304 8.16 -11.70 2.76
N LEU A 305 9.09 -11.06 3.48
CA LEU A 305 10.53 -11.08 3.18
C LEU A 305 11.25 -12.32 3.75
N GLY A 306 10.56 -13.17 4.53
CA GLY A 306 11.12 -14.38 5.11
C GLY A 306 11.87 -14.19 6.44
N ASP A 307 11.79 -13.00 7.04
CA ASP A 307 12.38 -12.71 8.36
C ASP A 307 11.42 -13.12 9.48
N GLU A 308 11.46 -14.40 9.85
CA GLU A 308 10.56 -14.96 10.85
C GLU A 308 10.83 -14.42 12.27
N ALA A 309 12.07 -14.02 12.57
CA ALA A 309 12.44 -13.53 13.89
C ALA A 309 11.84 -12.14 14.14
N ALA A 310 12.01 -11.21 13.19
CA ALA A 310 11.40 -9.89 13.27
C ALA A 310 9.87 -9.97 13.26
N CYS A 311 9.29 -10.84 12.41
CA CYS A 311 7.84 -11.07 12.37
C CYS A 311 7.29 -11.49 13.74
N ARG A 312 7.91 -12.46 14.43
CA ARG A 312 7.47 -12.91 15.76
C ARG A 312 7.55 -11.79 16.80
N ARG A 313 8.69 -11.09 16.87
CA ARG A 313 8.90 -9.99 17.82
C ARG A 313 7.88 -8.87 17.63
N LEU A 314 7.66 -8.45 16.39
CA LEU A 314 6.74 -7.35 16.07
C LEU A 314 5.27 -7.77 16.25
N SER A 315 4.92 -9.04 15.99
CA SER A 315 3.59 -9.57 16.28
C SER A 315 3.29 -9.55 17.80
N ALA A 316 4.26 -9.93 18.63
CA ALA A 316 4.13 -9.86 20.08
C ALA A 316 4.00 -8.41 20.57
N LYS A 317 4.79 -7.47 20.01
CA LYS A 317 4.66 -6.02 20.27
C LYS A 317 3.26 -5.52 19.90
N ALA A 318 2.75 -5.89 18.73
CA ALA A 318 1.43 -5.48 18.27
C ALA A 318 0.31 -5.97 19.21
N ALA A 319 0.37 -7.24 19.64
CA ALA A 319 -0.58 -7.82 20.59
C ALA A 319 -0.55 -7.08 21.94
N ALA A 320 0.64 -6.88 22.52
CA ALA A 320 0.79 -6.16 23.79
C ALA A 320 0.25 -4.72 23.73
N LEU A 321 0.49 -4.01 22.62
CA LEU A 321 -0.07 -2.67 22.40
C LEU A 321 -1.59 -2.70 22.21
N PHE A 322 -2.13 -3.71 21.54
CA PHE A 322 -3.58 -3.86 21.37
C PHE A 322 -4.27 -4.11 22.72
N ASP A 323 -3.72 -5.00 23.53
CA ASP A 323 -4.25 -5.31 24.86
C ASP A 323 -4.19 -4.09 25.80
N ALA A 324 -3.22 -3.20 25.60
CA ALA A 324 -3.09 -1.94 26.32
C ALA A 324 -3.97 -0.79 25.74
N SER A 325 -4.63 -0.98 24.60
CA SER A 325 -5.47 0.07 23.98
C SER A 325 -6.85 0.16 24.62
N GLY A 326 -7.27 1.36 24.98
CA GLY A 326 -8.60 1.65 25.53
C GLY A 326 -9.51 2.29 24.48
N ALA A 327 -10.62 1.64 24.16
CA ALA A 327 -11.54 2.11 23.10
C ALA A 327 -12.17 3.49 23.38
N GLU A 328 -12.16 3.96 24.63
CA GLU A 328 -12.71 5.27 25.03
C GLU A 328 -11.72 6.43 24.82
N THR A 329 -10.42 6.16 24.70
CA THR A 329 -9.37 7.19 24.59
C THR A 329 -8.80 7.34 23.18
N ASP A 330 -9.08 6.38 22.29
CA ASP A 330 -8.55 6.42 20.93
C ASP A 330 -9.41 7.33 20.02
N PRO A 331 -8.78 8.10 19.11
CA PRO A 331 -9.53 8.92 18.18
C PRO A 331 -10.40 8.03 17.27
N PRO A 332 -11.60 8.49 16.85
CA PRO A 332 -12.56 7.65 16.11
C PRO A 332 -12.01 6.96 14.86
N TRP A 333 -11.04 7.58 14.17
CA TRP A 333 -10.38 6.97 13.01
C TRP A 333 -9.46 5.80 13.36
N ALA A 334 -8.94 5.74 14.58
CA ALA A 334 -8.03 4.70 15.03
C ALA A 334 -8.75 3.42 15.51
N VAL A 335 -10.07 3.50 15.74
CA VAL A 335 -10.92 2.40 16.25
C VAL A 335 -11.36 1.40 15.15
N GLY A 336 -11.29 1.80 13.87
CA GLY A 336 -11.72 0.99 12.71
C GLY A 336 -11.01 -0.34 12.40
N PRO A 337 -9.86 -0.75 13.01
CA PRO A 337 -9.19 -1.99 12.61
C PRO A 337 -9.46 -3.21 13.50
N LYS A 338 -10.55 -3.27 14.29
CA LYS A 338 -10.82 -4.46 15.14
C LYS A 338 -10.89 -5.77 14.34
N ARG A 339 -11.44 -5.76 13.11
CA ARG A 339 -11.41 -6.96 12.23
C ARG A 339 -10.03 -7.24 11.62
N HIS A 340 -9.23 -6.19 11.42
CA HIS A 340 -7.95 -6.24 10.71
C HIS A 340 -6.80 -6.73 11.61
N LEU A 341 -6.86 -6.40 12.90
CA LEU A 341 -5.95 -6.91 13.93
C LEU A 341 -6.23 -8.39 14.26
N ALA A 342 -7.51 -8.77 14.41
CA ALA A 342 -7.92 -10.15 14.66
C ALA A 342 -7.60 -11.11 13.48
N ALA A 343 -7.81 -10.66 12.23
CA ALA A 343 -7.44 -11.44 11.05
C ALA A 343 -5.90 -11.53 10.82
N GLY A 344 -5.13 -10.59 11.37
CA GLY A 344 -3.67 -10.54 11.27
C GLY A 344 -2.97 -11.59 12.11
N ALA A 345 -3.39 -11.75 13.38
CA ALA A 345 -2.82 -12.75 14.29
C ALA A 345 -3.01 -14.19 13.77
N GLY A 346 -4.20 -14.52 13.26
CA GLY A 346 -4.48 -15.85 12.71
C GLY A 346 -3.76 -16.15 11.39
N ARG A 347 -3.61 -15.17 10.49
CA ARG A 347 -2.93 -15.37 9.18
C ARG A 347 -1.41 -15.41 9.29
N ALA A 348 -0.81 -14.64 10.20
CA ALA A 348 0.63 -14.74 10.49
C ALA A 348 0.98 -16.12 11.04
N GLN A 349 0.17 -16.65 11.96
CA GLN A 349 0.31 -18.02 12.47
C GLN A 349 0.08 -19.10 11.38
N LEU A 350 -0.89 -18.90 10.47
CA LEU A 350 -1.12 -19.83 9.35
C LEU A 350 0.01 -19.81 8.31
N ALA A 351 0.59 -18.65 7.98
CA ALA A 351 1.77 -18.55 7.13
C ALA A 351 2.98 -19.27 7.77
N GLN A 352 3.13 -19.14 9.09
CA GLN A 352 4.14 -19.85 9.86
C GLN A 352 3.94 -21.37 9.88
N ARG A 353 2.69 -21.85 9.91
CA ARG A 353 2.37 -23.29 9.77
C ARG A 353 2.63 -23.82 8.36
N ARG A 354 2.36 -23.02 7.33
CA ARG A 354 2.56 -23.39 5.92
C ARG A 354 4.03 -23.48 5.52
N ASN A 355 4.91 -22.76 6.22
CA ASN A 355 6.37 -22.81 6.05
C ASN A 355 7.04 -23.94 6.88
N LYS A 356 6.31 -24.56 7.82
CA LYS A 356 6.77 -25.67 8.68
C LYS A 356 6.34 -27.07 8.21
N ALA A 357 5.51 -27.19 7.17
CA ALA A 357 5.21 -28.49 6.60
C ALA A 357 6.39 -28.93 5.72
N PRO A 358 7.14 -30.00 6.09
CA PRO A 358 8.07 -30.61 5.15
C PRO A 358 7.28 -31.03 3.91
N TYR A 359 7.80 -30.69 2.74
CA TYR A 359 7.27 -31.15 1.46
C TYR A 359 7.47 -32.68 1.40
N VAL A 360 6.50 -33.44 1.89
CA VAL A 360 6.50 -34.90 1.76
C VAL A 360 6.19 -35.20 0.30
N TYR A 361 7.23 -35.58 -0.46
CA TYR A 361 7.05 -36.18 -1.77
C TYR A 361 6.16 -37.43 -1.62
N PRO A 362 5.05 -37.57 -2.36
CA PRO A 362 4.41 -38.86 -2.49
C PRO A 362 5.38 -39.78 -3.22
N SER A 363 5.93 -40.75 -2.50
CA SER A 363 6.73 -41.84 -3.07
C SER A 363 5.92 -42.52 -4.17
N GLN A 364 6.43 -42.48 -5.40
CA GLN A 364 5.88 -43.22 -6.53
C GLN A 364 5.88 -44.71 -6.18
N LYS A 365 4.69 -45.31 -6.00
CA LYS A 365 4.54 -46.76 -6.11
C LYS A 365 4.81 -47.12 -7.56
N ARG A 366 5.93 -47.81 -7.80
CA ARG A 366 6.13 -48.62 -9.01
C ARG A 366 4.97 -49.62 -9.08
N VAL A 367 4.20 -49.58 -10.15
CA VAL A 367 3.39 -50.71 -10.57
C VAL A 367 4.15 -51.34 -11.72
N SER A 368 4.83 -52.43 -11.41
CA SER A 368 5.34 -53.41 -12.35
C SER A 368 4.32 -54.53 -12.43
N ALA A 369 3.69 -54.68 -13.59
CA ALA A 369 3.30 -55.94 -14.24
C ALA A 369 2.63 -55.57 -15.56
#